data_AF-A0A1N6K9L5-F1
#
_entry.id   AF-A0A1N6K9L5-F1
#
_cell.length_a   1.000
_cell.length_b   1.000
_cell.length_c   1.000
_cell.angle_alpha   90.00
_cell.angle_beta   90.00
_cell.angle_gamma   90.00
#
_symmetry.space_group_name_H-M   'P 1'
#
loop_
_entity.id
_entity.type
_entity.pdbx_description
1 polymer ?
#
loop_
_entity_poly.entity_id
_entity_poly.type
_entity_poly.pdbx_seq_one_letter_code
_entity_poly.pdbx_strand_id
1 'polypeptide(L)'
;MSFRTSLSPFPRVPVWDIWVRLFHWALVLCIGGAVLTGFLADARWAGWHLGFGLAAAALVVARIVWGLFGTAHARFADFLPRPSALLAHLRGAGGRHRGHNPLGALMVFALFAAVLALAGTGLVVLGGWLRLGPLAADLGTQTGRAARELHEIVAFALLGMIALHVGGVIFESRRARENLAGAMLTGRKEARPGDARPVEARPQGRRAVKVVATIAGILVLAAAALSARPVPDMPVSRIDPLTAEECGACHMVYHPSLLPAASWEALVAGLDDHFGENAWIDAGDAAEIEAWLTAHAAETVDTAPARMFARTDPDAPATLTETPAWKRLHGDLPDTLFEGAPVFSRANCAACHADAGSGRFSPFAISIPKEKTE
;
A
#
# COMPACT_ATOMS: atom_id res chain seq x y z
N MET A 1 22.07 -31.65 28.89
CA MET A 1 20.74 -31.18 29.32
C MET A 1 19.70 -31.90 28.47
N SER A 2 18.99 -32.88 29.05
CA SER A 2 18.03 -33.72 28.35
C SER A 2 16.68 -32.99 28.23
N PHE A 3 16.25 -32.70 27.01
CA PHE A 3 14.89 -32.23 26.72
C PHE A 3 13.91 -33.36 27.05
N ARG A 4 13.33 -33.35 28.26
CA ARG A 4 12.16 -34.17 28.57
C ARG A 4 11.00 -33.70 27.68
N THR A 5 10.73 -34.43 26.61
CA THR A 5 9.44 -34.41 25.93
C THR A 5 8.40 -34.91 26.92
N SER A 6 7.76 -33.97 27.61
CA SER A 6 6.51 -34.21 28.34
C SER A 6 5.49 -34.75 27.34
N LEU A 7 5.31 -36.08 27.30
CA LEU A 7 4.20 -36.71 26.62
C LEU A 7 2.95 -36.35 27.42
N SER A 8 2.24 -35.32 26.96
CA SER A 8 0.95 -34.95 27.52
C SER A 8 0.04 -36.18 27.55
N PRO A 9 -0.66 -36.45 28.67
CA PRO A 9 -1.53 -37.61 28.80
C PRO A 9 -2.80 -37.52 27.92
N PHE A 10 -2.99 -36.41 27.21
CA PHE A 10 -4.18 -36.13 26.43
C PHE A 10 -3.96 -36.41 24.94
N PRO A 11 -4.92 -37.08 24.26
CA PRO A 11 -4.82 -37.31 22.82
C PRO A 11 -4.90 -35.98 22.05
N ARG A 12 -4.14 -35.87 20.94
CA ARG A 12 -4.15 -34.68 20.08
C ARG A 12 -5.19 -34.84 18.97
N VAL A 13 -6.14 -33.91 18.89
CA VAL A 13 -7.22 -33.89 17.91
C VAL A 13 -7.04 -32.75 16.89
N PRO A 14 -7.46 -32.92 15.64
CA PRO A 14 -7.46 -31.84 14.67
C PRO A 14 -8.43 -30.72 15.08
N VAL A 15 -7.94 -29.49 15.06
CA VAL A 15 -8.75 -28.28 15.34
C VAL A 15 -8.69 -27.33 14.16
N TRP A 16 -7.50 -26.99 13.68
CA TRP A 16 -7.33 -26.07 12.55
C TRP A 16 -7.11 -26.87 11.27
N ASP A 17 -8.05 -26.75 10.33
CA ASP A 17 -7.88 -27.34 9.00
C ASP A 17 -6.73 -26.67 8.23
N ILE A 18 -6.26 -27.33 7.16
CA ILE A 18 -5.12 -26.85 6.36
C ILE A 18 -5.37 -25.46 5.77
N TRP A 19 -6.61 -25.14 5.37
CA TRP A 19 -6.94 -23.88 4.73
C TRP A 19 -6.83 -22.71 5.71
N VAL A 20 -7.29 -22.89 6.95
CA VAL A 20 -7.14 -21.88 8.01
C VAL A 20 -5.66 -21.63 8.32
N ARG A 21 -4.83 -22.68 8.30
CA ARG A 21 -3.37 -22.55 8.55
C ARG A 21 -2.65 -21.86 7.41
N LEU A 22 -2.92 -22.25 6.17
CA LEU A 22 -2.35 -21.60 4.99
C LEU A 22 -2.77 -20.13 4.93
N PHE A 23 -4.05 -19.83 5.14
CA PHE A 23 -4.55 -18.46 5.23
C PHE A 23 -3.77 -17.64 6.25
N HIS A 24 -3.63 -18.15 7.48
CA HIS A 24 -2.98 -17.40 8.56
C HIS A 24 -1.53 -17.07 8.23
N TRP A 25 -0.73 -18.05 7.85
CA TRP A 25 0.69 -17.82 7.59
C TRP A 25 0.92 -17.04 6.29
N ALA A 26 0.07 -17.22 5.27
CA ALA A 26 0.10 -16.37 4.09
C ALA A 26 -0.26 -14.92 4.44
N LEU A 27 -1.25 -14.69 5.32
CA LEU A 27 -1.61 -13.35 5.77
C LEU A 27 -0.46 -12.72 6.58
N VAL A 28 0.19 -13.46 7.47
CA VAL A 28 1.39 -12.99 8.20
C VAL A 28 2.48 -12.57 7.22
N LEU A 29 2.75 -13.35 6.17
CA LEU A 29 3.72 -13.00 5.14
C LEU A 29 3.29 -11.75 4.35
N CYS A 30 2.01 -11.62 3.98
CA CYS A 30 1.52 -10.44 3.27
C CYS A 30 1.63 -9.19 4.13
N ILE A 31 1.22 -9.24 5.39
CA ILE A 31 1.32 -8.08 6.30
C ILE A 31 2.78 -7.74 6.57
N GLY A 32 3.64 -8.73 6.84
CA GLY A 32 5.08 -8.51 7.02
C GLY A 32 5.73 -7.88 5.79
N GLY A 33 5.39 -8.37 4.60
CA GLY A 33 5.82 -7.80 3.32
C GLY A 33 5.34 -6.37 3.14
N ALA A 34 4.05 -6.09 3.37
CA ALA A 34 3.49 -4.75 3.27
C ALA A 34 4.13 -3.76 4.26
N VAL A 35 4.44 -4.20 5.49
CA VAL A 35 5.15 -3.37 6.49
C VAL A 35 6.57 -3.07 6.03
N LEU A 36 7.31 -4.10 5.58
CA LEU A 36 8.67 -3.93 5.07
C LEU A 36 8.70 -2.93 3.92
N THR A 37 7.81 -3.10 2.94
CA THR A 37 7.79 -2.25 1.74
C THR A 37 7.15 -0.87 1.97
N GLY A 38 6.33 -0.72 3.01
CA GLY A 38 5.60 0.52 3.30
C GLY A 38 6.31 1.45 4.30
N PHE A 39 7.08 0.90 5.24
CA PHE A 39 7.76 1.68 6.29
C PHE A 39 9.28 1.71 6.17
N LEU A 40 9.90 0.66 5.61
CA LEU A 40 11.35 0.48 5.66
C LEU A 40 12.02 0.56 4.29
N ALA A 41 11.26 0.41 3.22
CA ALA A 41 11.76 0.44 1.85
C ALA A 41 11.41 1.76 1.16
N ASP A 42 12.16 2.09 0.10
CA ASP A 42 11.93 3.27 -0.71
C ASP A 42 10.78 3.10 -1.72
N ALA A 43 10.44 4.17 -2.43
CA ALA A 43 9.28 4.26 -3.32
C ALA A 43 9.25 3.19 -4.44
N ARG A 44 10.38 2.61 -4.86
CA ARG A 44 10.40 1.56 -5.90
C ARG A 44 9.69 0.27 -5.46
N TRP A 45 9.51 0.10 -4.15
CA TRP A 45 8.81 -1.05 -3.57
C TRP A 45 7.29 -0.87 -3.49
N ALA A 46 6.75 0.26 -3.96
CA ALA A 46 5.32 0.52 -3.98
C ALA A 46 4.52 -0.58 -4.70
N GLY A 47 5.07 -1.16 -5.78
CA GLY A 47 4.44 -2.28 -6.51
C GLY A 47 4.27 -3.52 -5.62
N TRP A 48 5.30 -3.85 -4.83
CA TRP A 48 5.25 -4.94 -3.87
C TRP A 48 4.28 -4.66 -2.73
N HIS A 49 4.29 -3.44 -2.19
CA HIS A 49 3.34 -3.02 -1.15
C HIS A 49 1.89 -3.19 -1.61
N LEU A 50 1.57 -2.72 -2.82
CA LEU A 50 0.26 -2.90 -3.44
C LEU A 50 -0.09 -4.39 -3.60
N GLY A 51 0.84 -5.19 -4.12
CA GLY A 51 0.66 -6.63 -4.29
C GLY A 51 0.35 -7.35 -2.97
N PHE A 52 1.10 -7.06 -1.91
CA PHE A 52 0.85 -7.62 -0.58
C PHE A 52 -0.49 -7.20 0.00
N GLY A 53 -0.88 -5.91 -0.15
CA GLY A 53 -2.17 -5.41 0.30
C GLY A 53 -3.35 -6.08 -0.40
N LEU A 54 -3.29 -6.20 -1.74
CA LEU A 54 -4.32 -6.89 -2.52
C LEU A 54 -4.39 -8.39 -2.19
N ALA A 55 -3.24 -9.05 -2.02
CA ALA A 55 -3.18 -10.45 -1.60
C ALA A 55 -3.78 -10.65 -0.20
N ALA A 56 -3.46 -9.78 0.77
CA ALA A 56 -4.04 -9.81 2.11
C ALA A 56 -5.57 -9.64 2.07
N ALA A 57 -6.08 -8.69 1.28
CA ALA A 57 -7.51 -8.49 1.09
C ALA A 57 -8.19 -9.73 0.49
N ALA A 58 -7.61 -10.31 -0.56
CA ALA A 58 -8.11 -11.52 -1.20
C ALA A 58 -8.14 -12.71 -0.24
N LEU A 59 -7.08 -12.88 0.57
CA LEU A 59 -7.01 -13.90 1.62
C LEU A 59 -8.12 -13.71 2.66
N VAL A 60 -8.36 -12.49 3.14
CA VAL A 60 -9.41 -12.19 4.12
C VAL A 60 -10.80 -12.47 3.53
N VAL A 61 -11.07 -12.05 2.30
CA VAL A 61 -12.34 -12.36 1.62
C VAL A 61 -12.53 -13.88 1.47
N ALA A 62 -11.50 -14.60 1.01
CA ALA A 62 -11.53 -16.05 0.90
C ALA A 62 -11.76 -16.72 2.26
N ARG A 63 -11.16 -16.20 3.33
CA ARG A 63 -11.35 -16.69 4.69
C ARG A 63 -12.75 -16.40 5.23
N ILE A 64 -13.36 -15.27 4.88
CA ILE A 64 -14.76 -14.97 5.20
C ILE A 64 -15.67 -15.99 4.54
N VAL A 65 -15.47 -16.28 3.25
CA VAL A 65 -16.21 -17.33 2.54
C VAL A 65 -15.99 -18.69 3.20
N TRP A 66 -14.75 -19.05 3.54
CA TRP A 66 -14.44 -20.30 4.26
C TRP A 66 -15.09 -20.34 5.66
N GLY A 67 -15.31 -19.20 6.30
CA GLY A 67 -16.02 -19.09 7.57
C GLY A 67 -17.52 -19.40 7.49
N LEU A 68 -18.07 -19.52 6.28
CA LEU A 68 -19.46 -19.94 6.04
C LEU A 68 -19.54 -21.41 5.62
N PHE A 69 -18.60 -21.87 4.78
CA PHE A 69 -18.65 -23.18 4.15
C PHE A 69 -17.69 -24.23 4.73
N GLY A 70 -16.73 -23.81 5.54
CA GLY A 70 -15.60 -24.63 6.01
C GLY A 70 -15.94 -25.69 7.05
N THR A 71 -14.89 -26.20 7.69
CA THR A 71 -14.98 -27.17 8.80
C THR A 71 -15.57 -26.52 10.06
N ALA A 72 -16.00 -27.33 11.03
CA ALA A 72 -16.65 -26.86 12.26
C ALA A 72 -15.92 -25.69 12.93
N HIS A 73 -14.64 -25.85 13.25
CA HIS A 73 -13.82 -24.82 13.88
C HIS A 73 -13.42 -23.65 12.98
N ALA A 74 -13.61 -23.77 11.66
CA ALA A 74 -13.40 -22.67 10.73
C ALA A 74 -14.62 -21.73 10.65
N ARG A 75 -15.82 -22.21 11.00
CA ARG A 75 -17.06 -21.46 10.82
C ARG A 75 -17.26 -20.41 11.88
N PHE A 76 -17.77 -19.24 11.48
CA PHE A 76 -18.08 -18.15 12.43
C PHE A 76 -19.10 -18.58 13.50
N ALA A 77 -20.04 -19.46 13.14
CA ALA A 77 -21.02 -19.99 14.09
C ALA A 77 -20.41 -20.77 15.28
N ASP A 78 -19.19 -21.31 15.13
CA ASP A 78 -18.49 -22.04 16.20
C ASP A 78 -17.84 -21.11 17.22
N PHE A 79 -17.45 -19.90 16.80
CA PHE A 79 -16.63 -19.02 17.64
C PHE A 79 -17.14 -17.58 17.80
N LEU A 80 -18.26 -17.21 17.18
CA LEU A 80 -18.89 -15.91 17.40
C LEU A 80 -19.34 -15.82 18.88
N PRO A 81 -18.73 -14.94 19.68
CA PRO A 81 -18.96 -14.95 21.11
C PRO A 81 -20.34 -14.39 21.44
N ARG A 82 -21.07 -15.09 22.32
CA ARG A 82 -22.28 -14.55 22.94
C ARG A 82 -21.86 -13.48 23.99
N PRO A 83 -22.64 -12.40 24.20
CA PRO A 83 -22.31 -11.38 25.20
C PRO A 83 -22.06 -11.95 26.60
N SER A 84 -22.84 -12.96 27.00
CA SER A 84 -22.65 -13.66 28.28
C SER A 84 -21.33 -14.44 28.37
N ALA A 85 -20.87 -15.05 27.27
CA ALA A 85 -19.61 -15.77 27.21
C ALA A 85 -18.41 -14.81 27.28
N LEU A 86 -18.53 -13.63 26.68
CA LEU A 86 -17.52 -12.57 26.78
C LEU A 86 -17.38 -12.10 28.24
N LEU A 87 -18.49 -11.78 28.91
CA LEU A 87 -18.49 -11.36 30.32
C LEU A 87 -17.94 -12.44 31.25
N ALA A 88 -18.30 -13.70 31.04
CA ALA A 88 -17.77 -14.83 31.82
C ALA A 88 -16.25 -14.98 31.63
N HIS A 89 -15.75 -14.81 30.40
CA HIS A 89 -14.33 -14.88 30.10
C HIS A 89 -13.54 -13.72 30.75
N LEU A 90 -14.06 -12.50 30.69
CA LEU A 90 -13.46 -11.33 31.34
C LEU A 90 -13.38 -11.46 32.87
N ARG A 91 -14.36 -12.15 33.49
CA ARG A 91 -14.39 -12.44 34.93
C ARG A 91 -13.53 -13.65 35.33
N GLY A 92 -12.80 -14.27 34.40
CA GLY A 92 -12.00 -15.47 34.66
C GLY A 92 -12.81 -16.75 34.91
N ALA A 93 -14.13 -16.72 34.73
CA ALA A 93 -15.03 -17.85 34.92
C ALA A 93 -15.18 -18.72 33.64
N GLY A 94 -14.47 -18.39 32.56
CA GLY A 94 -14.51 -19.11 31.29
C GLY A 94 -13.63 -20.36 31.28
N GLY A 95 -14.19 -21.51 30.91
CA GLY A 95 -13.46 -22.76 30.72
C GLY A 95 -12.47 -22.74 29.54
N ARG A 96 -11.73 -23.85 29.35
CA ARG A 96 -10.78 -23.98 28.23
C ARG A 96 -11.50 -24.06 26.89
N HIS A 97 -11.03 -23.30 25.91
CA HIS A 97 -11.60 -23.28 24.56
C HIS A 97 -10.70 -24.05 23.58
N ARG A 98 -11.27 -25.00 22.85
CA ARG A 98 -10.57 -25.73 21.78
C ARG A 98 -10.38 -24.87 20.54
N GLY A 99 -11.42 -24.18 20.09
CA GLY A 99 -11.35 -23.16 19.05
C GLY A 99 -10.83 -21.83 19.58
N HIS A 100 -11.48 -20.72 19.19
CA HIS A 100 -11.17 -19.40 19.74
C HIS A 100 -11.84 -19.22 21.11
N ASN A 101 -11.16 -18.51 22.00
CA ASN A 101 -11.82 -17.91 23.16
C ASN A 101 -12.57 -16.63 22.72
N PRO A 102 -13.48 -16.06 23.54
CA PRO A 102 -14.28 -14.90 23.16
C PRO A 102 -13.45 -13.68 22.74
N LEU A 103 -12.35 -13.37 23.43
CA LEU A 103 -11.49 -12.23 23.08
C LEU A 103 -10.71 -12.46 21.78
N GLY A 104 -10.23 -13.68 21.56
CA GLY A 104 -9.56 -14.10 20.35
C GLY A 104 -10.50 -14.06 19.15
N ALA A 105 -11.78 -14.42 19.34
CA ALA A 105 -12.80 -14.30 18.29
C ALA A 105 -13.05 -12.83 17.90
N LEU A 106 -13.18 -11.92 18.88
CA LEU A 106 -13.30 -10.48 18.60
C LEU A 106 -12.07 -9.93 17.88
N MET A 107 -10.87 -10.35 18.28
CA MET A 107 -9.63 -9.95 17.63
C MET A 107 -9.58 -10.41 16.16
N VAL A 108 -10.08 -11.60 15.83
CA VAL A 108 -10.18 -12.05 14.42
C VAL A 108 -11.03 -11.09 13.58
N PHE A 109 -12.21 -10.69 14.08
CA PHE A 109 -13.07 -9.74 13.36
C PHE A 109 -12.44 -8.35 13.26
N ALA A 110 -11.79 -7.88 14.32
CA ALA A 110 -11.08 -6.61 14.32
C ALA A 110 -9.94 -6.58 13.30
N LEU A 111 -9.12 -7.64 13.24
CA LEU A 111 -8.04 -7.77 12.27
C LEU A 111 -8.58 -7.86 10.83
N PHE A 112 -9.68 -8.58 10.58
CA PHE A 112 -10.30 -8.63 9.25
C PHE A 112 -10.81 -7.25 8.82
N ALA A 113 -11.50 -6.55 9.72
CA ALA A 113 -11.99 -5.20 9.44
C ALA A 113 -10.84 -4.25 9.14
N ALA A 114 -9.75 -4.30 9.91
CA ALA A 114 -8.58 -3.45 9.70
C ALA A 114 -7.88 -3.73 8.36
N VAL A 115 -7.69 -5.00 8.00
CA VAL A 115 -7.08 -5.37 6.71
C VAL A 115 -7.96 -4.94 5.54
N LEU A 116 -9.28 -5.12 5.63
CA LEU A 116 -10.20 -4.66 4.59
C LEU A 116 -10.27 -3.13 4.51
N ALA A 117 -10.19 -2.43 5.65
CA ALA A 117 -10.11 -0.97 5.69
C ALA A 117 -8.82 -0.47 5.02
N LEU A 118 -7.66 -1.10 5.30
CA LEU A 118 -6.40 -0.80 4.62
C LEU A 118 -6.48 -1.05 3.12
N ALA A 119 -7.07 -2.16 2.69
CA ALA A 119 -7.24 -2.45 1.28
C ALA A 119 -8.13 -1.39 0.60
N GLY A 120 -9.24 -1.01 1.25
CA GLY A 120 -10.14 0.04 0.76
C GLY A 120 -9.46 1.40 0.65
N THR A 121 -8.83 1.87 1.73
CA THR A 121 -8.11 3.15 1.72
C THR A 121 -6.92 3.12 0.76
N GLY A 122 -6.21 2.00 0.63
CA GLY A 122 -5.12 1.81 -0.32
C GLY A 122 -5.58 1.93 -1.79
N LEU A 123 -6.75 1.39 -2.13
CA LEU A 123 -7.35 1.58 -3.46
C LEU A 123 -7.75 3.04 -3.71
N VAL A 124 -8.25 3.73 -2.67
CA VAL A 124 -8.58 5.17 -2.74
C VAL A 124 -7.31 6.01 -2.88
N VAL A 125 -6.20 5.64 -2.25
CA VAL A 125 -4.88 6.29 -2.45
C VAL A 125 -4.38 6.05 -3.88
N LEU A 126 -4.48 4.81 -4.38
CA LEU A 126 -4.07 4.47 -5.75
C LEU A 126 -4.85 5.31 -6.79
N GLY A 127 -6.17 5.41 -6.63
CA GLY A 127 -7.03 6.20 -7.51
C GLY A 127 -6.92 7.71 -7.31
N GLY A 128 -7.02 8.19 -6.08
CA GLY A 128 -7.08 9.63 -5.78
C GLY A 128 -5.72 10.31 -5.77
N TRP A 129 -4.71 9.70 -5.13
CA TRP A 129 -3.39 10.31 -4.97
C TRP A 129 -2.48 10.02 -6.16
N LEU A 130 -2.36 8.74 -6.54
CA LEU A 130 -1.50 8.34 -7.65
C LEU A 130 -2.18 8.46 -9.02
N ARG A 131 -3.50 8.69 -9.05
CA ARG A 131 -4.29 8.83 -10.30
C ARG A 131 -4.14 7.61 -11.20
N LEU A 132 -4.23 6.42 -10.59
CA LEU A 132 -4.08 5.11 -11.23
C LEU A 132 -5.19 4.13 -10.82
N GLY A 133 -5.47 3.16 -11.69
CA GLY A 133 -6.39 2.07 -11.39
C GLY A 133 -7.88 2.46 -11.41
N PRO A 134 -8.75 1.61 -10.85
CA PRO A 134 -10.19 1.65 -11.14
C PRO A 134 -10.89 2.90 -10.60
N LEU A 135 -10.36 3.51 -9.54
CA LEU A 135 -10.97 4.67 -8.89
C LEU A 135 -10.37 6.00 -9.38
N ALA A 136 -9.43 5.98 -10.32
CA ALA A 136 -8.73 7.19 -10.76
C ALA A 136 -9.65 8.21 -11.43
N ALA A 137 -10.63 7.76 -12.21
CA ALA A 137 -11.55 8.66 -12.90
C ALA A 137 -12.51 9.40 -11.94
N ASP A 138 -12.78 8.84 -10.75
CA ASP A 138 -13.80 9.37 -9.83
C ASP A 138 -13.22 10.15 -8.64
N LEU A 139 -11.91 10.03 -8.37
CA LEU A 139 -11.29 10.53 -7.14
C LEU A 139 -10.16 11.51 -7.41
N GLY A 140 -10.22 12.70 -6.83
CA GLY A 140 -9.13 13.68 -6.88
C GLY A 140 -8.07 13.54 -5.78
N THR A 141 -7.01 14.35 -5.88
CA THR A 141 -5.85 14.32 -4.98
C THR A 141 -6.18 14.67 -3.54
N GLN A 142 -7.19 15.52 -3.30
CA GLN A 142 -7.65 15.85 -1.96
C GLN A 142 -8.18 14.61 -1.23
N THR A 143 -9.06 13.85 -1.87
CA THR A 143 -9.59 12.58 -1.33
C THR A 143 -8.48 11.56 -1.19
N GLY A 144 -7.57 11.49 -2.16
CA GLY A 144 -6.39 10.63 -2.10
C GLY A 144 -5.49 10.93 -0.89
N ARG A 145 -5.29 12.21 -0.55
CA ARG A 145 -4.50 12.63 0.61
C ARG A 145 -5.17 12.23 1.92
N ALA A 146 -6.46 12.51 2.08
CA ALA A 146 -7.21 12.11 3.26
C ALA A 146 -7.21 10.58 3.45
N ALA A 147 -7.35 9.83 2.36
CA ALA A 147 -7.28 8.38 2.39
C ALA A 147 -5.89 7.86 2.78
N ARG A 148 -4.81 8.56 2.37
CA ARG A 148 -3.43 8.23 2.75
C ARG A 148 -3.22 8.39 4.25
N GLU A 149 -3.67 9.51 4.83
CA GLU A 149 -3.60 9.74 6.28
C GLU A 149 -4.39 8.68 7.05
N LEU A 150 -5.60 8.36 6.60
CA LEU A 150 -6.40 7.29 7.20
C LEU A 150 -5.73 5.92 7.05
N HIS A 151 -5.12 5.63 5.89
CA HIS A 151 -4.39 4.39 5.66
C HIS A 151 -3.25 4.22 6.66
N GLU A 152 -2.48 5.28 6.91
CA GLU A 152 -1.39 5.28 7.89
C GLU A 152 -1.92 5.07 9.33
N ILE A 153 -2.99 5.77 9.73
CA ILE A 153 -3.62 5.59 11.04
C ILE A 153 -4.10 4.15 11.24
N VAL A 154 -4.79 3.58 10.25
CA VAL A 154 -5.27 2.19 10.31
C VAL A 154 -4.09 1.21 10.31
N ALA A 155 -2.98 1.52 9.63
CA ALA A 155 -1.79 0.67 9.60
C ALA A 155 -1.16 0.60 11.01
N PHE A 156 -0.96 1.73 11.68
CA PHE A 156 -0.49 1.75 13.07
C PHE A 156 -1.45 1.04 14.02
N ALA A 157 -2.75 1.25 13.86
CA ALA A 157 -3.76 0.52 14.64
C ALA A 157 -3.67 -1.00 14.43
N LEU A 158 -3.48 -1.46 13.18
CA LEU A 158 -3.28 -2.87 12.85
C LEU A 158 -2.03 -3.42 13.52
N LEU A 159 -0.91 -2.71 13.47
CA LEU A 159 0.33 -3.13 14.16
C LEU A 159 0.12 -3.27 15.67
N GLY A 160 -0.59 -2.31 16.29
CA GLY A 160 -0.98 -2.40 17.70
C GLY A 160 -1.86 -3.62 17.99
N MET A 161 -2.85 -3.90 17.14
CA MET A 161 -3.71 -5.09 17.26
C MET A 161 -2.93 -6.39 17.09
N ILE A 162 -1.96 -6.45 16.17
CA ILE A 162 -1.08 -7.61 15.99
C ILE A 162 -0.23 -7.83 17.24
N ALA A 163 0.34 -6.78 17.83
CA ALA A 163 1.09 -6.88 19.07
C ALA A 163 0.22 -7.43 20.22
N LEU A 164 -1.01 -6.90 20.36
CA LEU A 164 -1.99 -7.40 21.32
C LEU A 164 -2.40 -8.86 21.05
N HIS A 165 -2.59 -9.23 19.79
CA HIS A 165 -2.90 -10.59 19.38
C HIS A 165 -1.78 -11.56 19.78
N VAL A 166 -0.53 -11.25 19.44
CA VAL A 166 0.63 -12.08 19.80
C VAL A 166 0.81 -12.15 21.31
N GLY A 167 0.66 -11.03 22.02
CA GLY A 167 0.67 -10.99 23.49
C GLY A 167 -0.41 -11.89 24.11
N GLY A 168 -1.64 -11.84 23.58
CA GLY A 168 -2.74 -12.71 23.96
C GLY A 168 -2.47 -14.19 23.70
N VAL A 169 -1.87 -14.53 22.56
CA VAL A 169 -1.44 -15.90 22.22
C VAL A 169 -0.40 -16.41 23.20
N ILE A 170 0.59 -15.60 23.58
CA ILE A 170 1.62 -15.96 24.56
C ILE A 170 0.98 -16.16 25.95
N PHE A 171 0.12 -15.23 26.38
CA PHE A 171 -0.57 -15.30 27.66
C PHE A 171 -1.44 -16.55 27.76
N GLU A 172 -2.30 -16.81 26.77
CA GLU A 172 -3.16 -17.98 26.73
C GLU A 172 -2.38 -19.30 26.60
N SER A 173 -1.26 -19.30 25.87
CA SER A 173 -0.40 -20.48 25.78
C SER A 173 0.17 -20.86 27.15
N ARG A 174 0.58 -19.87 27.95
CA ARG A 174 1.06 -20.06 29.32
C ARG A 174 -0.07 -20.46 30.26
N ARG A 175 -1.21 -19.76 30.23
CA ARG A 175 -2.38 -20.04 31.10
C ARG A 175 -2.94 -21.44 30.86
N ALA A 176 -3.12 -21.83 29.59
CA ALA A 176 -3.66 -23.12 29.21
C ALA A 176 -2.61 -24.25 29.25
N ARG A 177 -1.33 -23.93 29.44
CA ARG A 177 -0.18 -24.86 29.31
C ARG A 177 -0.26 -25.66 28.01
N GLU A 178 -0.45 -24.96 26.90
CA GLU A 178 -0.56 -25.53 25.55
C GLU A 178 0.02 -24.54 24.55
N ASN A 179 0.90 -24.99 23.65
CA ASN A 179 1.52 -24.11 22.67
C ASN A 179 0.54 -23.79 21.52
N LEU A 180 -0.10 -22.62 21.56
CA LEU A 180 -1.10 -22.21 20.57
C LEU A 180 -0.48 -21.90 19.21
N ALA A 181 0.72 -21.31 19.17
CA ALA A 181 1.44 -21.07 17.91
C ALA A 181 1.81 -22.40 17.23
N GLY A 182 2.29 -23.38 18.01
CA GLY A 182 2.55 -24.74 17.54
C GLY A 182 1.27 -25.46 17.08
N ALA A 183 0.14 -25.23 17.74
CA ALA A 183 -1.16 -25.72 17.29
C ALA A 183 -1.56 -25.10 15.94
N MET A 184 -1.21 -23.83 15.69
CA MET A 184 -1.49 -23.16 14.41
C MET A 184 -0.60 -23.65 13.26
N LEU A 185 0.57 -24.22 13.56
CA LEU A 185 1.41 -24.88 12.55
C LEU A 185 0.92 -26.32 12.28
N THR A 186 0.72 -27.10 13.34
CA THR A 186 0.37 -28.53 13.25
C THR A 186 -1.11 -28.80 12.98
N GLY A 187 -1.97 -27.83 13.29
CA GLY A 187 -3.42 -27.96 13.22
C GLY A 187 -4.05 -28.78 14.34
N ARG A 188 -3.28 -29.19 15.35
CA ARG A 188 -3.75 -30.11 16.39
C ARG A 188 -3.62 -29.50 17.79
N LYS A 189 -4.63 -29.75 18.62
CA LYS A 189 -4.65 -29.41 20.05
C LYS A 189 -4.95 -30.64 20.89
N GLU A 190 -4.58 -30.61 22.16
CA GLU A 190 -4.92 -31.66 23.11
C GLU A 190 -6.44 -31.69 23.34
N ALA A 191 -7.03 -32.87 23.50
CA ALA A 191 -8.40 -33.03 23.95
C ALA A 191 -8.41 -33.29 25.46
N ARG A 192 -8.86 -32.30 26.24
CA ARG A 192 -8.91 -32.38 27.71
C ARG A 192 -10.37 -32.48 28.20
N PRO A 193 -10.61 -33.11 29.37
CA PRO A 193 -11.93 -33.12 30.00
C PRO A 193 -12.46 -31.69 30.19
N GLY A 194 -13.75 -31.46 29.87
CA GLY A 194 -14.39 -30.14 30.00
C GLY A 194 -14.23 -29.23 28.78
N ASP A 195 -13.52 -29.65 27.73
CA ASP A 195 -13.44 -28.85 26.50
C ASP A 195 -14.79 -28.76 25.77
N ALA A 196 -15.21 -27.53 25.44
CA ALA A 196 -16.38 -27.32 24.58
C ALA A 196 -16.26 -28.12 23.27
N ARG A 197 -17.33 -28.85 22.90
CA ARG A 197 -17.42 -29.56 21.62
C ARG A 197 -17.91 -28.59 20.55
N PRO A 198 -17.30 -28.58 19.36
CA PRO A 198 -17.80 -27.76 18.28
C PRO A 198 -19.14 -28.27 17.76
N VAL A 199 -19.87 -27.39 17.07
CA VAL A 199 -21.04 -27.80 16.29
C VAL A 199 -20.56 -28.58 15.07
N GLU A 200 -21.00 -29.82 14.92
CA GLU A 200 -20.61 -30.65 13.78
C GLU A 200 -21.02 -30.01 12.45
N ALA A 201 -20.06 -29.95 11.51
CA ALA A 201 -20.26 -29.32 10.23
C ALA A 201 -19.51 -30.08 9.13
N ARG A 202 -20.23 -30.45 8.08
CA ARG A 202 -19.62 -31.01 6.86
C ARG A 202 -19.11 -29.87 5.97
N PRO A 203 -17.81 -29.85 5.61
CA PRO A 203 -17.24 -28.79 4.79
C PRO A 203 -17.77 -28.85 3.35
N GLN A 204 -18.13 -27.69 2.78
CA GLN A 204 -18.64 -27.54 1.41
C GLN A 204 -17.58 -26.89 0.51
N GLY A 205 -16.38 -27.47 0.46
CA GLY A 205 -15.22 -26.82 -0.17
C GLY A 205 -15.40 -26.45 -1.65
N ARG A 206 -16.05 -27.31 -2.44
CA ARG A 206 -16.36 -27.00 -3.85
C ARG A 206 -17.24 -25.76 -4.02
N ARG A 207 -18.22 -25.55 -3.12
CA ARG A 207 -19.07 -24.36 -3.14
C ARG A 207 -18.28 -23.12 -2.75
N ALA A 208 -17.44 -23.22 -1.71
CA ALA A 208 -16.58 -22.13 -1.28
C ALA A 208 -15.66 -21.65 -2.43
N VAL A 209 -14.98 -22.58 -3.12
CA VAL A 209 -14.10 -22.26 -4.25
C VAL A 209 -14.86 -21.56 -5.38
N LYS A 210 -16.06 -22.06 -5.73
CA LYS A 210 -16.90 -21.41 -6.75
C LYS A 210 -17.26 -19.98 -6.35
N VAL A 211 -17.70 -19.76 -5.11
CA VAL A 211 -18.05 -18.42 -4.60
C VAL A 211 -16.84 -17.48 -4.65
N VAL A 212 -15.67 -17.93 -4.17
CA VAL A 212 -14.44 -17.14 -4.23
C VAL A 212 -14.06 -16.79 -5.68
N ALA A 213 -14.09 -17.77 -6.58
CA ALA A 213 -13.78 -17.56 -7.99
C ALA A 213 -14.76 -16.60 -8.67
N THR A 214 -16.06 -16.69 -8.37
CA THR A 214 -17.08 -15.76 -8.88
C THR A 214 -16.84 -14.34 -8.37
N ILE A 215 -16.60 -14.15 -7.07
CA ILE A 215 -16.29 -12.84 -6.50
C ILE A 215 -15.03 -12.26 -7.15
N ALA A 216 -13.96 -13.04 -7.26
CA ALA A 216 -12.72 -12.60 -7.89
C ALA A 216 -12.94 -12.21 -9.35
N GLY A 217 -13.67 -13.01 -10.13
CA GLY A 217 -14.00 -12.70 -11.51
C GLY A 217 -14.78 -11.40 -11.66
N ILE A 218 -15.80 -11.18 -10.82
CA ILE A 218 -16.58 -9.92 -10.82
C ILE A 218 -15.68 -8.73 -10.48
N LEU A 219 -14.84 -8.84 -9.44
CA LEU A 219 -13.96 -7.76 -9.02
C LEU A 219 -12.92 -7.42 -10.09
N VAL A 220 -12.34 -8.41 -10.77
CA VAL A 220 -11.38 -8.21 -11.87
C VAL A 220 -12.06 -7.53 -13.06
N LEU A 221 -13.25 -7.99 -13.47
CA LEU A 221 -14.00 -7.39 -14.57
C LEU A 221 -14.41 -5.95 -14.24
N ALA A 222 -14.90 -5.70 -13.03
CA ALA A 222 -15.25 -4.36 -12.58
C ALA A 222 -14.01 -3.45 -12.54
N ALA A 223 -12.89 -3.92 -11.99
CA ALA A 223 -11.66 -3.16 -11.95
C ALA A 223 -11.14 -2.81 -13.36
N ALA A 224 -11.18 -3.76 -14.30
CA ALA A 224 -10.81 -3.53 -15.69
C ALA A 224 -11.72 -2.51 -16.37
N ALA A 225 -13.04 -2.66 -16.23
CA ALA A 225 -14.02 -1.74 -16.81
C ALA A 225 -13.87 -0.32 -16.25
N LEU A 226 -13.68 -0.18 -14.94
CA LEU A 226 -13.52 1.11 -14.29
C LEU A 226 -12.18 1.78 -14.63
N SER A 227 -11.10 0.99 -14.78
CA SER A 227 -9.76 1.48 -15.15
C SER A 227 -9.65 1.90 -16.62
N ALA A 228 -10.58 1.47 -17.48
CA ALA A 228 -10.63 1.86 -18.88
C ALA A 228 -11.25 3.25 -19.10
N ARG A 229 -11.84 3.86 -18.06
CA ARG A 229 -12.42 5.20 -18.16
C ARG A 229 -11.33 6.26 -18.24
N PRO A 230 -11.55 7.33 -19.03
CA PRO A 230 -10.61 8.46 -19.07
C PRO A 230 -10.52 9.11 -17.69
N VAL A 231 -9.32 9.45 -17.27
CA VAL A 231 -9.05 10.16 -16.02
C VAL A 231 -8.97 11.65 -16.34
N PRO A 232 -9.81 12.50 -15.72
CA PRO A 232 -9.79 13.95 -15.97
C PRO A 232 -8.50 14.59 -15.44
N ASP A 233 -8.24 15.84 -15.80
CA ASP A 233 -7.20 16.69 -15.18
C ASP A 233 -5.81 16.02 -15.09
N MET A 234 -5.47 15.21 -16.10
CA MET A 234 -4.17 14.56 -16.22
C MET A 234 -3.17 15.49 -16.92
N PRO A 235 -1.86 15.37 -16.62
CA PRO A 235 -0.83 16.11 -17.33
C PRO A 235 -0.82 15.78 -18.82
N VAL A 236 -0.39 16.73 -19.64
CA VAL A 236 -0.23 16.52 -21.07
C VAL A 236 0.71 15.36 -21.35
N SER A 237 0.29 14.47 -22.24
CA SER A 237 1.07 13.25 -22.50
C SER A 237 2.26 13.47 -23.44
N ARG A 238 2.32 14.61 -24.13
CA ARG A 238 3.37 14.98 -25.06
C ARG A 238 3.77 16.43 -24.82
N ILE A 239 5.06 16.66 -24.78
CA ILE A 239 5.64 17.99 -24.78
C ILE A 239 5.42 18.60 -26.17
N ASP A 240 5.11 19.89 -26.19
CA ASP A 240 5.01 20.68 -27.41
C ASP A 240 6.33 20.65 -28.21
N PRO A 241 6.30 20.48 -29.55
CA PRO A 241 7.53 20.34 -30.34
C PRO A 241 8.50 21.51 -30.21
N LEU A 242 8.01 22.75 -30.20
CA LEU A 242 8.85 23.94 -30.08
C LEU A 242 9.48 24.00 -28.68
N THR A 243 8.68 23.76 -27.64
CA THR A 243 9.19 23.64 -26.26
C THR A 243 10.23 22.53 -26.14
N ALA A 244 10.04 21.39 -26.81
CA ALA A 244 10.96 20.27 -26.77
C ALA A 244 12.28 20.56 -27.50
N GLU A 245 12.24 21.33 -28.59
CA GLU A 245 13.41 21.75 -29.36
C GLU A 245 14.22 22.79 -28.59
N GLU A 246 13.59 23.89 -28.19
CA GLU A 246 14.26 25.03 -27.55
C GLU A 246 14.70 24.69 -26.12
N CYS A 247 13.80 24.18 -25.27
CA CYS A 247 14.13 23.90 -23.86
C CYS A 247 14.87 22.55 -23.67
N GLY A 248 14.87 21.68 -24.68
CA GLY A 248 15.51 20.36 -24.62
C GLY A 248 16.98 20.35 -25.05
N ALA A 249 17.50 21.46 -25.57
CA ALA A 249 18.85 21.54 -26.12
C ALA A 249 19.95 21.37 -25.05
N CYS A 250 19.71 21.84 -23.82
CA CYS A 250 20.72 21.86 -22.75
C CYS A 250 20.48 20.81 -21.65
N HIS A 251 19.21 20.58 -21.28
CA HIS A 251 18.83 19.65 -20.22
C HIS A 251 17.55 18.90 -20.60
N MET A 252 17.12 17.94 -19.75
CA MET A 252 15.83 17.28 -19.97
C MET A 252 14.68 18.31 -19.95
N VAL A 253 13.69 18.17 -20.82
CA VAL A 253 12.55 19.08 -20.78
C VAL A 253 11.72 18.79 -19.53
N TYR A 254 11.62 19.77 -18.63
CA TYR A 254 10.78 19.65 -17.45
C TYR A 254 9.32 19.74 -17.85
N HIS A 255 8.50 18.84 -17.29
CA HIS A 255 7.08 18.82 -17.61
C HIS A 255 6.37 20.08 -17.05
N PRO A 256 5.50 20.77 -17.80
CA PRO A 256 4.88 22.04 -17.38
C PRO A 256 4.12 21.94 -16.06
N SER A 257 3.55 20.77 -15.76
CA SER A 257 2.81 20.54 -14.52
C SER A 257 3.65 20.57 -13.23
N LEU A 258 4.97 20.74 -13.30
CA LEU A 258 5.85 20.73 -12.13
C LEU A 258 6.05 22.10 -11.50
N LEU A 259 5.77 23.18 -12.21
CA LEU A 259 5.85 24.54 -11.68
C LEU A 259 4.50 25.27 -11.85
N PRO A 260 4.19 26.22 -10.96
CA PRO A 260 3.05 27.10 -11.13
C PRO A 260 3.26 28.06 -12.32
N ALA A 261 2.18 28.56 -12.90
CA ALA A 261 2.23 29.44 -14.07
C ALA A 261 3.15 30.66 -13.86
N ALA A 262 3.06 31.29 -12.68
CA ALA A 262 3.90 32.44 -12.33
C ALA A 262 5.41 32.13 -12.32
N SER A 263 5.80 30.89 -11.98
CA SER A 263 7.20 30.47 -12.04
C SER A 263 7.67 30.26 -13.48
N TRP A 264 6.79 29.78 -14.37
CA TRP A 264 7.09 29.66 -15.80
C TRP A 264 7.24 31.03 -16.46
N GLU A 265 6.31 31.96 -16.19
CA GLU A 265 6.38 33.35 -16.67
C GLU A 265 7.70 34.01 -16.25
N ALA A 266 8.08 33.88 -14.97
CA ALA A 266 9.33 34.43 -14.47
C ALA A 266 10.57 33.79 -15.11
N LEU A 267 10.53 32.47 -15.36
CA LEU A 267 11.64 31.74 -15.97
C LEU A 267 11.83 32.12 -17.44
N VAL A 268 10.75 32.21 -18.23
CA VAL A 268 10.83 32.58 -19.65
C VAL A 268 11.23 34.05 -19.81
N ALA A 269 10.76 34.93 -18.93
CA ALA A 269 11.15 36.34 -18.94
C ALA A 269 12.65 36.58 -18.62
N GLY A 270 13.31 35.63 -17.96
CA GLY A 270 14.71 35.73 -17.52
C GLY A 270 15.68 34.80 -18.23
N LEU A 271 15.40 34.37 -19.47
CA LEU A 271 16.24 33.43 -20.21
C LEU A 271 17.66 33.95 -20.53
N ASP A 272 17.88 35.26 -20.47
CA ASP A 272 19.20 35.87 -20.62
C ASP A 272 20.16 35.56 -19.46
N ASP A 273 19.64 35.18 -18.29
CA ASP A 273 20.37 34.63 -17.14
C ASP A 273 19.64 33.39 -16.59
N HIS A 274 19.75 32.29 -17.33
CA HIS A 274 19.16 31.01 -17.01
C HIS A 274 20.13 30.15 -16.19
N PHE A 275 20.18 30.41 -14.88
CA PHE A 275 21.07 29.73 -13.93
C PHE A 275 22.57 29.92 -14.22
N GLY A 276 22.95 31.16 -14.61
CA GLY A 276 24.33 31.50 -14.96
C GLY A 276 24.72 31.18 -16.40
N GLU A 277 23.80 30.67 -17.21
CA GLU A 277 23.95 30.44 -18.64
C GLU A 277 22.95 31.30 -19.42
N ASN A 278 23.29 31.65 -20.66
CA ASN A 278 22.38 32.37 -21.54
C ASN A 278 21.57 31.36 -22.38
N ALA A 279 20.28 31.24 -22.11
CA ALA A 279 19.34 30.38 -22.82
C ALA A 279 18.39 31.19 -23.74
N TRP A 280 18.89 32.30 -24.29
CA TRP A 280 18.12 33.17 -25.18
C TRP A 280 17.54 32.40 -26.38
N ILE A 281 16.29 32.72 -26.68
CA ILE A 281 15.51 32.23 -27.83
C ILE A 281 14.77 33.41 -28.47
N ASP A 282 14.22 33.23 -29.68
CA ASP A 282 13.46 34.27 -30.36
C ASP A 282 12.23 34.70 -29.52
N ALA A 283 11.88 35.99 -29.59
CA ALA A 283 10.78 36.52 -28.79
C ALA A 283 9.41 35.93 -29.17
N GLY A 284 9.22 35.54 -30.43
CA GLY A 284 8.02 34.82 -30.88
C GLY A 284 7.96 33.42 -30.26
N ASP A 285 9.08 32.69 -30.30
CA ASP A 285 9.17 31.35 -29.74
C ASP A 285 9.01 31.36 -28.21
N ALA A 286 9.62 32.34 -27.52
CA ALA A 286 9.44 32.54 -26.09
C ALA A 286 7.98 32.75 -25.70
N ALA A 287 7.24 33.58 -26.45
CA ALA A 287 5.83 33.83 -26.19
C ALA A 287 4.95 32.59 -26.42
N GLU A 288 5.24 31.79 -27.45
CA GLU A 288 4.54 30.54 -27.72
C GLU A 288 4.81 29.48 -26.63
N ILE A 289 6.07 29.34 -26.23
CA ILE A 289 6.49 28.42 -25.16
C ILE A 289 5.88 28.84 -23.82
N GLU A 290 5.93 30.12 -23.43
CA GLU A 290 5.31 30.62 -22.20
C GLU A 290 3.81 30.32 -22.17
N ALA A 291 3.10 30.62 -23.27
CA ALA A 291 1.68 30.35 -23.38
C ALA A 291 1.36 28.85 -23.22
N TRP A 292 2.19 27.99 -23.82
CA TRP A 292 2.02 26.54 -23.69
C TRP A 292 2.31 26.04 -22.28
N LEU A 293 3.40 26.50 -21.65
CA LEU A 293 3.81 26.11 -20.29
C LEU A 293 2.75 26.53 -19.26
N THR A 294 2.28 27.77 -19.33
CA THR A 294 1.27 28.32 -18.41
C THR A 294 -0.10 27.65 -18.59
N ALA A 295 -0.50 27.32 -19.82
CA ALA A 295 -1.74 26.58 -20.10
C ALA A 295 -1.75 25.14 -19.55
N HIS A 296 -0.58 24.59 -19.23
CA HIS A 296 -0.42 23.22 -18.70
C HIS A 296 0.32 23.19 -17.34
N ALA A 297 0.35 24.34 -16.66
CA ALA A 297 1.04 24.52 -15.38
C ALA A 297 0.41 23.68 -14.25
N ALA A 298 1.09 23.63 -13.10
CA ALA A 298 0.71 22.78 -11.97
C ALA A 298 -0.74 22.98 -11.48
N GLU A 299 -1.32 24.18 -11.66
CA GLU A 299 -2.69 24.53 -11.27
C GLU A 299 -3.74 23.82 -12.13
N THR A 300 -3.39 23.46 -13.37
CA THR A 300 -4.31 22.93 -14.39
C THR A 300 -4.53 21.43 -14.31
N VAL A 301 -3.75 20.73 -13.47
CA VAL A 301 -3.80 19.27 -13.34
C VAL A 301 -4.02 18.85 -11.89
N ASP A 302 -4.62 17.67 -11.70
CA ASP A 302 -4.87 17.10 -10.38
C ASP A 302 -4.07 15.80 -10.18
N THR A 303 -2.77 15.94 -9.97
CA THR A 303 -1.86 14.82 -9.66
C THR A 303 -0.99 15.11 -8.45
N ALA A 304 -0.54 14.06 -7.77
CA ALA A 304 0.34 14.22 -6.61
C ALA A 304 1.62 15.03 -6.91
N PRO A 305 2.38 14.78 -8.00
CA PRO A 305 3.57 15.59 -8.31
C PRO A 305 3.22 17.06 -8.49
N ALA A 306 2.22 17.40 -9.31
CA ALA A 306 1.82 18.79 -9.52
C ALA A 306 1.44 19.49 -8.20
N ARG A 307 0.63 18.85 -7.35
CA ARG A 307 0.24 19.42 -6.05
C ARG A 307 1.40 19.54 -5.06
N MET A 308 2.37 18.64 -5.12
CA MET A 308 3.54 18.68 -4.25
C MET A 308 4.52 19.78 -4.67
N PHE A 309 4.79 19.91 -5.97
CA PHE A 309 5.79 20.81 -6.53
C PHE A 309 5.25 22.22 -6.80
N ALA A 310 3.93 22.42 -6.88
CA ALA A 310 3.30 23.75 -6.93
C ALA A 310 3.66 24.65 -5.73
N ARG A 311 4.07 24.05 -4.59
CA ARG A 311 4.62 24.82 -3.46
C ARG A 311 6.11 25.03 -3.69
N THR A 312 6.46 26.19 -4.22
CA THR A 312 7.83 26.58 -4.53
C THR A 312 8.58 27.14 -3.31
N ASP A 313 9.90 27.25 -3.43
CA ASP A 313 10.73 27.98 -2.47
C ASP A 313 10.63 29.48 -2.77
N PRO A 314 10.28 30.34 -1.79
CA PRO A 314 10.15 31.78 -2.02
C PRO A 314 11.42 32.45 -2.56
N ASP A 315 12.60 31.94 -2.19
CA ASP A 315 13.89 32.50 -2.60
C ASP A 315 14.37 31.93 -3.94
N ALA A 316 13.76 30.83 -4.40
CA ALA A 316 14.10 30.14 -5.64
C ALA A 316 12.85 29.59 -6.36
N PRO A 317 11.88 30.45 -6.76
CA PRO A 317 10.55 30.01 -7.18
C PRO A 317 10.54 29.20 -8.49
N ALA A 318 11.58 29.34 -9.32
CA ALA A 318 11.75 28.61 -10.57
C ALA A 318 12.60 27.33 -10.43
N THR A 319 13.13 27.04 -9.24
CA THR A 319 14.10 25.94 -9.05
C THR A 319 13.44 24.71 -8.43
N LEU A 320 13.17 23.69 -9.25
CA LEU A 320 12.50 22.46 -8.82
C LEU A 320 13.21 21.74 -7.66
N THR A 321 14.54 21.69 -7.68
CA THR A 321 15.35 21.03 -6.65
C THR A 321 15.31 21.74 -5.30
N GLU A 322 14.95 23.03 -5.29
CA GLU A 322 14.82 23.82 -4.07
C GLU A 322 13.44 23.68 -3.42
N THR A 323 12.46 23.12 -4.12
CA THR A 323 11.11 22.95 -3.57
C THR A 323 11.14 22.08 -2.30
N PRO A 324 10.28 22.37 -1.29
CA PRO A 324 10.15 21.53 -0.11
C PRO A 324 9.81 20.07 -0.42
N ALA A 325 9.06 19.84 -1.50
CA ALA A 325 8.72 18.50 -1.96
C ALA A 325 9.94 17.73 -2.45
N TRP A 326 10.79 18.36 -3.27
CA TRP A 326 12.00 17.73 -3.78
C TRP A 326 12.96 17.38 -2.64
N LYS A 327 13.25 18.36 -1.77
CA LYS A 327 14.12 18.18 -0.59
C LYS A 327 13.63 17.05 0.32
N ARG A 328 12.32 16.95 0.57
CA ARG A 328 11.76 15.85 1.39
C ARG A 328 11.87 14.48 0.72
N LEU A 329 11.65 14.39 -0.60
CA LEU A 329 11.62 13.11 -1.31
C LEU A 329 13.01 12.58 -1.65
N HIS A 330 13.98 13.48 -1.87
CA HIS A 330 15.32 13.15 -2.35
C HIS A 330 16.44 13.48 -1.36
N GLY A 331 16.15 14.17 -0.25
CA GLY A 331 17.17 14.67 0.68
C GLY A 331 17.97 13.59 1.41
N ASP A 332 17.41 12.39 1.54
CA ASP A 332 18.09 11.23 2.14
C ASP A 332 18.93 10.42 1.13
N LEU A 333 18.90 10.80 -0.15
CA LEU A 333 19.71 10.14 -1.18
C LEU A 333 21.16 10.67 -1.15
N PRO A 334 22.16 9.79 -1.34
CA PRO A 334 23.55 10.19 -1.24
C PRO A 334 23.97 11.05 -2.44
N ASP A 335 24.82 12.05 -2.20
CA ASP A 335 25.30 12.97 -3.24
C ASP A 335 25.99 12.25 -4.40
N THR A 336 26.71 11.16 -4.10
CA THR A 336 27.34 10.27 -5.09
C THR A 336 26.37 9.73 -6.14
N LEU A 337 25.08 9.57 -5.80
CA LEU A 337 24.06 9.15 -6.77
C LEU A 337 23.85 10.22 -7.84
N PHE A 338 23.85 11.49 -7.45
CA PHE A 338 23.60 12.60 -8.35
C PHE A 338 24.84 12.98 -9.14
N GLU A 339 26.03 12.78 -8.58
CA GLU A 339 27.31 13.05 -9.25
C GLU A 339 27.71 11.94 -10.24
N GLY A 340 27.26 10.70 -9.98
CA GLY A 340 27.64 9.53 -10.77
C GLY A 340 26.91 9.38 -12.11
N ALA A 341 27.55 8.65 -13.04
CA ALA A 341 26.94 8.28 -14.30
C ALA A 341 25.78 7.26 -14.08
N PRO A 342 24.65 7.39 -14.81
CA PRO A 342 24.32 8.36 -15.84
C PRO A 342 23.49 9.56 -15.33
N VAL A 343 23.45 9.81 -14.02
CA VAL A 343 22.59 10.86 -13.43
C VAL A 343 23.23 12.23 -13.64
N PHE A 344 24.49 12.40 -13.24
CA PHE A 344 25.34 13.60 -13.37
C PHE A 344 24.83 14.93 -12.79
N SER A 345 23.53 15.05 -12.50
CA SER A 345 22.93 16.22 -11.89
C SER A 345 21.61 15.89 -11.20
N ARG A 346 21.30 16.62 -10.11
CA ARG A 346 19.98 16.60 -9.45
C ARG A 346 18.84 17.03 -10.37
N ALA A 347 19.16 17.78 -11.42
CA ALA A 347 18.22 18.26 -12.43
C ALA A 347 17.84 17.16 -13.46
N ASN A 348 18.62 16.08 -13.58
CA ASN A 348 18.35 14.99 -14.53
C ASN A 348 17.35 13.96 -13.98
N CYS A 349 16.10 14.41 -13.74
CA CYS A 349 15.05 13.55 -13.20
C CYS A 349 14.78 12.31 -14.08
N ALA A 350 14.92 12.44 -15.41
CA ALA A 350 14.67 11.36 -16.37
C ALA A 350 15.65 10.19 -16.24
N ALA A 351 16.84 10.39 -15.66
CA ALA A 351 17.78 9.31 -15.39
C ALA A 351 17.24 8.28 -14.38
N CYS A 352 16.39 8.71 -13.46
CA CYS A 352 15.79 7.86 -12.42
C CYS A 352 14.28 7.63 -12.61
N HIS A 353 13.59 8.55 -13.27
CA HIS A 353 12.14 8.50 -13.50
C HIS A 353 11.83 8.27 -14.98
N ALA A 354 11.54 7.02 -15.35
CA ALA A 354 11.30 6.65 -16.75
C ALA A 354 10.06 7.32 -17.37
N ASP A 355 9.14 7.81 -16.54
CA ASP A 355 7.94 8.52 -16.96
C ASP A 355 7.99 10.05 -16.75
N ALA A 356 9.18 10.62 -16.49
CA ALA A 356 9.34 12.05 -16.21
C ALA A 356 8.71 12.96 -17.27
N GLY A 357 8.89 12.63 -18.56
CA GLY A 357 8.32 13.39 -19.68
C GLY A 357 6.79 13.34 -19.78
N SER A 358 6.11 12.49 -19.00
CA SER A 358 4.64 12.44 -18.92
C SER A 358 4.08 13.28 -17.77
N GLY A 359 4.93 13.87 -16.93
CA GLY A 359 4.50 14.61 -15.74
C GLY A 359 3.94 13.75 -14.60
N ARG A 360 3.86 12.43 -14.77
CA ARG A 360 3.23 11.52 -13.79
C ARG A 360 4.13 11.15 -12.61
N PHE A 361 5.45 11.09 -12.81
CA PHE A 361 6.45 10.74 -11.79
C PHE A 361 6.00 9.59 -10.89
N SER A 362 5.53 8.51 -11.51
CA SER A 362 4.93 7.39 -10.81
C SER A 362 5.98 6.66 -9.96
N PRO A 363 5.66 6.27 -8.71
CA PRO A 363 6.57 5.41 -7.94
C PRO A 363 6.84 4.06 -8.61
N PHE A 364 5.96 3.63 -9.54
CA PHE A 364 6.13 2.41 -10.32
C PHE A 364 7.08 2.57 -11.53
N ALA A 365 7.48 3.80 -11.85
CA ALA A 365 8.38 4.13 -12.96
C ALA A 365 9.78 4.57 -12.49
N ILE A 366 10.07 4.43 -11.19
CA ILE A 366 11.38 4.72 -10.62
C ILE A 366 12.33 3.56 -10.89
N SER A 367 13.47 3.86 -11.52
CA SER A 367 14.57 2.93 -11.72
C SER A 367 15.89 3.67 -11.48
N ILE A 368 16.52 3.41 -10.34
CA ILE A 368 17.81 4.04 -10.00
C ILE A 368 18.90 3.31 -10.79
N PRO A 369 19.65 4.01 -11.67
CA PRO A 369 20.75 3.41 -12.40
C PRO A 369 21.79 2.83 -11.44
N LYS A 370 22.35 1.67 -11.78
CA LYS A 370 23.55 1.19 -11.10
C LYS A 370 24.74 1.94 -11.68
N GLU A 371 25.65 2.34 -10.81
CA GLU A 371 26.96 2.85 -11.22
C GLU A 371 27.61 1.79 -12.13
N LYS A 372 27.96 2.19 -13.35
CA LYS A 372 28.76 1.34 -14.23
C LYS A 372 30.15 1.28 -13.62
N THR A 373 30.43 0.19 -12.92
CA THR A 373 31.80 -0.19 -12.61
C THR A 373 32.42 -0.61 -13.94
N GLU A 374 33.19 0.28 -14.55
CA GLU A 374 34.03 -0.01 -15.71
C GLU A 374 35.16 -0.98 -15.34
#